data_AF-A0A6I5QTH8-F1
#
_entry.id   AF-A0A6I5QTH8-F1
#
_cell.length_a   1.000
_cell.length_b   1.000
_cell.length_c   1.000
_cell.angle_alpha   90.00
_cell.angle_beta   90.00
_cell.angle_gamma   90.00
#
_symmetry.space_group_name_H-M   'P 1'
#
loop_
_entity.id
_entity.type
_entity.pdbx_description
1 polymer ?
#
loop_
_entity_poly.entity_id
_entity_poly.type
_entity_poly.pdbx_seq_one_letter_code
_entity_poly.pdbx_strand_id
1 'polypeptide(L)'
;MDRVDRAIAKANRGLNRIKIERRSRKLALRGSLPKKPSEGRGNKQRYVALGIFANLDGIKVALAKAQRLESDLNMDRFKWADWEKIGSGVGEKTADAWGKEFGTIKAGTVQASSYSANYEEPLDSLPNKPLTEELLITHILSRSKPSTWKRKNDCMVFKQVAKFAGINVDFSDIRGNYKPKPVTADSVPADSDIEVIWESISNPGWKWVYGMLATYGLRPHEVFRIADTSKIASETGKITILEETKTGMRDVWPLPNRWRSCFNLAEVVLPNIKIKGRDNQSIGERINQNLCNAKNRKIPHKPYALRHAWAIRSAVMGVPDSIAARWMGHSVAVHAETYHAAINQLQHEAIWRRANRDY
;
A
#
# COMPACT_ATOMS: atom_id res chain seq x y z
N MET A 1 24.06 -31.82 5.27
CA MET A 1 22.90 -31.78 6.19
C MET A 1 22.36 -30.36 6.23
N ASP A 2 21.09 -30.15 5.88
CA ASP A 2 20.46 -28.82 5.84
C ASP A 2 20.60 -28.08 7.18
N ARG A 3 20.68 -26.75 7.16
CA ARG A 3 20.73 -25.90 8.37
C ARG A 3 19.55 -26.17 9.29
N VAL A 4 18.37 -26.40 8.71
CA VAL A 4 17.14 -26.75 9.42
C VAL A 4 17.27 -28.13 10.08
N ASP A 5 17.76 -29.13 9.35
CA ASP A 5 17.88 -30.51 9.87
C ASP A 5 18.91 -30.61 11.01
N ARG A 6 20.02 -29.84 10.94
CA ARG A 6 20.97 -29.73 12.06
C ARG A 6 20.35 -29.08 13.29
N ALA A 7 19.50 -28.07 13.11
CA ALA A 7 18.79 -27.41 14.21
C ALA A 7 17.74 -28.35 14.84
N ILE A 8 17.04 -29.16 14.04
CA ILE A 8 16.15 -30.22 14.53
C ILE A 8 16.94 -31.26 15.33
N ALA A 9 18.07 -31.73 14.80
CA ALA A 9 18.93 -32.70 15.49
C ALA A 9 19.43 -32.16 16.85
N LYS A 10 19.79 -30.88 16.92
CA LYS A 10 20.16 -30.22 18.19
C LYS A 10 18.99 -30.17 19.16
N ALA A 11 17.80 -29.75 18.71
CA ALA A 11 16.61 -29.68 19.55
C ALA A 11 16.21 -31.06 20.11
N ASN A 12 16.32 -32.11 19.30
CA ASN A 12 15.99 -33.48 19.67
C ASN A 12 16.93 -34.12 20.72
N ARG A 13 18.08 -33.50 21.06
CA ARG A 13 18.98 -33.99 22.12
C ARG A 13 18.39 -33.82 23.52
N GLY A 14 17.50 -32.84 23.71
CA GLY A 14 16.84 -32.57 24.99
C GLY A 14 15.48 -33.24 25.17
N LEU A 15 15.10 -34.15 24.26
CA LEU A 15 13.81 -34.85 24.27
C LEU A 15 14.01 -36.36 24.37
N ASN A 16 13.25 -37.01 25.23
CA ASN A 16 13.40 -38.44 25.59
C ASN A 16 12.32 -39.35 24.99
N ARG A 17 11.06 -38.91 24.98
CA ARG A 17 9.88 -39.68 24.53
C ARG A 17 9.34 -39.19 23.19
N ILE A 18 9.57 -37.92 22.85
CA ILE A 18 9.08 -37.26 21.63
C ILE A 18 10.26 -36.82 20.77
N LYS A 19 10.13 -36.93 19.44
CA LYS A 19 11.08 -36.36 18.48
C LYS A 19 10.38 -35.39 17.54
N ILE A 20 11.03 -34.27 17.25
CA ILE A 20 10.63 -33.36 16.18
C ILE A 20 11.16 -33.94 14.87
N GLU A 21 10.28 -34.11 13.90
CA GLU A 21 10.63 -34.54 12.55
C GLU A 21 10.14 -33.53 11.51
N ARG A 22 10.94 -33.33 10.46
CA ARG A 22 10.54 -32.58 9.29
C ARG A 22 9.78 -33.48 8.33
N ARG A 23 8.56 -33.10 7.97
CA ARG A 23 7.79 -33.70 6.89
C ARG A 23 7.61 -32.67 5.78
N SER A 24 8.47 -32.75 4.76
CA SER A 24 8.55 -31.78 3.66
C SER A 24 8.80 -30.35 4.18
N ARG A 25 7.83 -29.43 4.03
CA ARG A 25 7.94 -28.04 4.49
C ARG A 25 7.48 -27.81 5.94
N LYS A 26 6.92 -28.82 6.62
CA LYS A 26 6.33 -28.66 7.97
C LYS A 26 7.00 -29.56 9.00
N LEU A 27 6.81 -29.24 10.28
CA LEU A 27 7.27 -30.00 11.43
C LEU A 27 6.15 -30.85 12.02
N ALA A 28 6.50 -32.02 12.51
CA ALA A 28 5.63 -32.94 13.25
C ALA A 28 6.34 -33.47 14.49
N LEU A 29 5.59 -33.88 15.49
CA LEU A 29 6.09 -34.61 16.64
C LEU A 29 5.85 -36.10 16.42
N ARG A 30 6.85 -36.93 16.68
CA ARG A 30 6.75 -38.40 16.64
C ARG A 30 6.97 -38.93 18.04
N GLY A 31 6.12 -39.86 18.49
CA GLY A 31 6.27 -40.49 19.80
C GLY A 31 5.38 -41.71 19.95
N SER A 32 5.62 -42.48 21.02
CA SER A 32 4.70 -43.53 21.47
C SER A 32 3.58 -42.89 22.29
N LEU A 33 2.40 -42.75 21.71
CA LEU A 33 1.25 -42.04 22.28
C LEU A 33 0.16 -43.04 22.69
N PRO A 34 -0.68 -42.73 23.70
CA PRO A 34 -1.87 -43.52 24.00
C PRO A 34 -2.69 -43.80 22.75
N LYS A 35 -3.21 -45.02 22.60
CA LYS A 35 -4.12 -45.33 21.49
C LYS A 35 -5.35 -44.42 21.55
N LYS A 36 -5.96 -44.19 20.39
CA LYS A 36 -7.20 -43.40 20.33
C LYS A 36 -8.33 -44.17 21.03
N PRO A 37 -9.37 -43.49 21.53
CA PRO A 37 -10.52 -44.16 22.17
C PRO A 37 -11.14 -45.28 21.31
N SER A 38 -11.10 -45.15 19.98
CA SER A 38 -11.60 -46.15 19.03
C SER A 38 -10.69 -47.36 18.81
N GLU A 39 -9.46 -47.38 19.34
CA GLU A 39 -8.44 -48.41 19.07
C GLU A 39 -8.09 -49.28 20.28
N GLY A 40 -8.83 -49.14 21.38
CA GLY A 40 -8.61 -49.89 22.63
C GLY A 40 -7.45 -49.37 23.47
N ARG A 41 -6.99 -50.18 24.44
CA ARG A 41 -5.95 -49.81 25.41
C ARG A 41 -4.52 -49.98 24.88
N GLY A 42 -3.57 -49.27 25.49
CA GLY A 42 -2.12 -49.31 25.21
C GLY A 42 -1.62 -48.09 24.42
N ASN A 43 -0.35 -48.13 24.03
CA ASN A 43 0.30 -47.05 23.26
C ASN A 43 0.62 -47.50 21.82
N LYS A 44 0.72 -46.56 20.89
CA LYS A 44 1.15 -46.78 19.50
C LYS A 44 2.03 -45.62 19.03
N GLN A 45 3.09 -45.92 18.28
CA GLN A 45 3.91 -44.88 17.69
C GLN A 45 3.10 -44.10 16.64
N ARG A 46 3.01 -42.78 16.80
CA ARG A 46 2.22 -41.89 15.94
C ARG A 46 2.93 -40.56 15.71
N TYR A 47 2.43 -39.86 14.70
CA TYR A 47 2.80 -38.50 14.39
C TYR A 47 1.68 -37.53 14.80
N VAL A 48 2.06 -36.40 15.39
CA VAL A 48 1.20 -35.25 15.63
C VAL A 48 1.69 -34.11 14.75
N ALA A 49 0.90 -33.75 13.74
CA ALA A 49 1.24 -32.66 12.84
C ALA A 49 1.12 -31.31 13.57
N LEU A 50 2.17 -30.48 13.54
CA LEU A 50 2.15 -29.21 14.26
C LEU A 50 1.58 -28.04 13.44
N GLY A 51 1.52 -28.19 12.11
CA GLY A 51 1.16 -27.10 11.19
C GLY A 51 2.24 -26.02 11.04
N ILE A 52 3.40 -26.16 11.69
CA ILE A 52 4.48 -25.18 11.74
C ILE A 52 5.49 -25.45 10.62
N PHE A 53 5.99 -24.40 9.96
CA PHE A 53 7.02 -24.52 8.92
C PHE A 53 8.37 -24.97 9.47
N ALA A 54 9.13 -25.71 8.66
CA ALA A 54 10.47 -26.17 8.97
C ALA A 54 11.51 -25.03 8.79
N ASN A 55 11.50 -24.07 9.71
CA ASN A 55 12.47 -22.98 9.83
C ASN A 55 12.92 -22.80 11.30
N LEU A 56 13.90 -21.93 11.57
CA LEU A 56 14.51 -21.80 12.90
C LEU A 56 13.52 -21.40 14.00
N ASP A 57 12.59 -20.48 13.72
CA ASP A 57 11.58 -20.07 14.70
C ASP A 57 10.51 -21.15 14.88
N GLY A 58 10.16 -21.84 13.79
CA GLY A 58 9.29 -23.01 13.84
C GLY A 58 9.85 -24.14 14.70
N ILE A 59 11.17 -24.34 14.69
CA ILE A 59 11.84 -25.31 15.57
C ILE A 59 11.73 -24.92 17.05
N LYS A 60 11.86 -23.62 17.40
CA LYS A 60 11.67 -23.17 18.79
C LYS A 60 10.26 -23.46 19.29
N VAL A 61 9.25 -23.17 18.48
CA VAL A 61 7.84 -23.45 18.82
C VAL A 61 7.59 -24.96 18.88
N ALA A 62 8.15 -25.73 17.95
CA ALA A 62 8.05 -27.19 17.96
C ALA A 62 8.71 -27.81 19.20
N LEU A 63 9.83 -27.26 19.68
CA LEU A 63 10.51 -27.69 20.90
C LEU A 63 9.64 -27.47 22.14
N ALA A 64 9.06 -26.28 22.30
CA ALA A 64 8.16 -26.00 23.42
C ALA A 64 6.93 -26.94 23.41
N LYS A 65 6.35 -27.20 22.23
CA LYS A 65 5.25 -28.17 22.08
C LYS A 65 5.70 -29.60 22.39
N ALA A 66 6.90 -30.00 21.95
CA ALA A 66 7.44 -31.32 22.27
C ALA A 66 7.63 -31.52 23.78
N GLN A 67 8.17 -30.51 24.49
CA GLN A 67 8.37 -30.55 25.94
C GLN A 67 7.04 -30.65 26.70
N ARG A 68 6.02 -29.87 26.28
CA ARG A 68 4.66 -30.01 26.83
C ARG A 68 4.11 -31.43 26.65
N LEU A 69 4.23 -31.98 25.44
CA LEU A 69 3.75 -33.34 25.14
C LEU A 69 4.47 -34.38 26.01
N GLU A 70 5.79 -34.25 26.22
CA GLU A 70 6.53 -35.13 27.12
C GLU A 70 6.05 -35.01 28.57
N SER A 71 5.81 -33.79 29.05
CA SER A 71 5.26 -33.57 30.38
C SER A 71 3.88 -34.23 30.54
N ASP A 72 2.98 -34.03 29.57
CA ASP A 72 1.64 -34.63 29.59
C ASP A 72 1.69 -36.16 29.61
N LEU A 73 2.64 -36.75 28.88
CA LEU A 73 2.87 -38.19 28.87
C LEU A 73 3.54 -38.70 30.16
N ASN A 74 4.41 -37.91 30.79
CA ASN A 74 5.08 -38.30 32.05
C ASN A 74 4.15 -38.21 33.25
N MET A 75 3.16 -37.32 33.20
CA MET A 75 2.16 -37.16 34.24
C MET A 75 0.87 -37.97 33.99
N ASP A 76 0.85 -38.82 32.95
CA ASP A 76 -0.34 -39.57 32.50
C ASP A 76 -1.60 -38.71 32.31
N ARG A 77 -1.41 -37.47 31.85
CA ARG A 77 -2.47 -36.47 31.60
C ARG A 77 -2.74 -36.21 30.12
N PHE A 78 -2.10 -36.98 29.23
CA PHE A 78 -2.26 -36.80 27.79
C PHE A 78 -3.73 -36.99 27.35
N LYS A 79 -4.25 -35.99 26.63
CA LYS A 79 -5.59 -36.05 25.99
C LYS A 79 -5.44 -35.80 24.50
N TRP A 80 -5.96 -36.70 23.68
CA TRP A 80 -5.93 -36.53 22.22
C TRP A 80 -6.61 -35.24 21.76
N ALA A 81 -7.65 -34.76 22.43
CA ALA A 81 -8.32 -33.50 22.10
C ALA A 81 -7.37 -32.28 22.08
N ASP A 82 -6.30 -32.28 22.89
CA ASP A 82 -5.32 -31.18 22.94
C ASP A 82 -4.36 -31.19 21.73
N TRP A 83 -4.34 -32.29 20.97
CA TRP A 83 -3.33 -32.59 19.94
C TRP A 83 -3.92 -33.02 18.59
N GLU A 84 -5.16 -33.49 18.55
CA GLU A 84 -5.93 -33.79 17.34
C GLU A 84 -6.50 -32.50 16.77
N LYS A 85 -5.72 -31.84 15.90
CA LYS A 85 -6.18 -30.71 15.07
C LYS A 85 -7.13 -29.75 15.79
N ILE A 86 -6.62 -29.13 16.83
CA ILE A 86 -6.93 -27.73 17.08
C ILE A 86 -6.05 -26.90 16.13
N GLY A 87 -6.54 -26.78 14.88
CA GLY A 87 -6.51 -25.49 14.18
C GLY A 87 -7.66 -24.60 14.66
N SER A 88 -8.15 -24.82 15.88
CA SER A 88 -9.41 -24.33 16.43
C SER A 88 -9.25 -23.85 17.87
N GLY A 89 -8.23 -23.02 18.12
CA GLY A 89 -8.33 -21.95 19.10
C GLY A 89 -8.20 -20.69 18.27
N VAL A 90 -9.20 -20.34 17.47
CA VAL A 90 -10.42 -19.71 18.00
C VAL A 90 -11.69 -20.46 17.56
N GLY A 91 -12.36 -21.09 18.51
CA GLY A 91 -13.77 -21.41 18.38
C GLY A 91 -14.59 -20.12 18.25
N GLU A 92 -15.61 -20.18 17.40
CA GLU A 92 -16.67 -19.20 17.10
C GLU A 92 -16.40 -18.13 16.05
N LYS A 93 -15.19 -17.59 15.92
CA LYS A 93 -15.03 -16.38 15.12
C LYS A 93 -14.66 -16.66 13.67
N THR A 94 -15.61 -16.38 12.78
CA THR A 94 -15.51 -16.51 11.32
C THR A 94 -14.59 -15.46 10.71
N ALA A 95 -14.14 -15.66 9.47
CA ALA A 95 -13.23 -14.73 8.80
C ALA A 95 -13.85 -13.34 8.63
N ASP A 96 -15.15 -13.23 8.37
CA ASP A 96 -15.86 -11.94 8.34
C ASP A 96 -15.90 -11.28 9.72
N ALA A 97 -16.12 -12.04 10.80
CA ALA A 97 -16.10 -11.51 12.16
C ALA A 97 -14.69 -11.02 12.56
N TRP A 98 -13.64 -11.74 12.16
CA TRP A 98 -12.25 -11.27 12.28
C TRP A 98 -12.00 -10.00 11.47
N GLY A 99 -12.50 -9.97 10.24
CA GLY A 99 -12.43 -8.82 9.36
C GLY A 99 -13.06 -7.58 9.96
N LYS A 100 -14.27 -7.70 10.51
CA LYS A 100 -15.02 -6.62 11.16
C LYS A 100 -14.28 -6.05 12.37
N GLU A 101 -13.84 -6.90 13.30
CA GLU A 101 -13.10 -6.42 14.47
C GLU A 101 -11.75 -5.78 14.12
N PHE A 102 -11.01 -6.39 13.19
CA PHE A 102 -9.79 -5.78 12.66
C PHE A 102 -10.10 -4.43 12.00
N GLY A 103 -11.18 -4.37 11.22
CA GLY A 103 -11.65 -3.17 10.54
C GLY A 103 -11.93 -2.02 11.51
N THR A 104 -12.66 -2.28 12.59
CA THR A 104 -12.97 -1.29 13.65
C THR A 104 -11.70 -0.70 14.25
N ILE A 105 -10.73 -1.53 14.62
CA ILE A 105 -9.44 -1.06 15.15
C ILE A 105 -8.70 -0.28 14.07
N LYS A 106 -8.64 -0.82 12.85
CA LYS A 106 -7.86 -0.24 11.76
C LYS A 106 -8.39 1.12 11.36
N ALA A 107 -9.71 1.31 11.32
CA ALA A 107 -10.37 2.58 11.04
C ALA A 107 -9.92 3.71 11.99
N GLY A 108 -9.65 3.39 13.26
CA GLY A 108 -9.09 4.34 14.24
C GLY A 108 -7.60 4.65 14.08
N THR A 109 -6.87 3.88 13.26
CA THR A 109 -5.40 4.00 13.10
C THR A 109 -4.98 4.64 11.77
N VAL A 110 -5.90 4.78 10.82
CA VAL A 110 -5.60 5.31 9.48
C VAL A 110 -6.61 6.40 9.11
N GLN A 111 -6.23 7.24 8.16
CA GLN A 111 -7.14 8.24 7.59
C GLN A 111 -8.37 7.56 6.97
N ALA A 112 -9.56 8.12 7.18
CA ALA A 112 -10.82 7.54 6.72
C ALA A 112 -10.83 7.20 5.21
N SER A 113 -10.30 8.11 4.37
CA SER A 113 -10.15 7.86 2.93
C SER A 113 -9.21 6.71 2.60
N SER A 114 -8.15 6.52 3.39
CA SER A 114 -7.24 5.38 3.25
C SER A 114 -7.85 4.07 3.72
N TYR A 115 -8.71 4.12 4.74
CA TYR A 115 -9.51 2.97 5.16
C TYR A 115 -10.47 2.55 4.04
N SER A 116 -11.31 3.46 3.56
CA SER A 116 -12.28 3.18 2.50
C SER A 116 -11.61 2.67 1.23
N ALA A 117 -10.53 3.34 0.78
CA ALA A 117 -9.86 2.96 -0.46
C ALA A 117 -9.14 1.60 -0.42
N ASN A 118 -8.67 1.13 0.75
CA ASN A 118 -7.81 -0.06 0.82
C ASN A 118 -8.41 -1.21 1.64
N TYR A 119 -9.24 -0.95 2.64
CA TYR A 119 -9.64 -1.95 3.64
C TYR A 119 -11.10 -2.35 3.54
N GLU A 120 -12.01 -1.42 3.23
CA GLU A 120 -13.46 -1.66 3.22
C GLU A 120 -13.85 -2.83 2.29
N GLU A 121 -13.55 -2.72 0.99
CA GLU A 121 -13.93 -3.75 0.02
C GLU A 121 -13.31 -5.14 0.28
N PRO A 122 -12.02 -5.27 0.65
CA PRO A 122 -11.48 -6.57 1.05
C PRO A 122 -12.11 -7.12 2.33
N LEU A 123 -12.28 -6.31 3.38
CA LEU A 123 -12.81 -6.77 4.67
C LEU A 123 -14.27 -7.22 4.55
N ASP A 124 -15.09 -6.45 3.85
CA ASP A 124 -16.50 -6.78 3.60
C ASP A 124 -16.67 -8.06 2.78
N SER A 125 -15.65 -8.41 1.99
CA SER A 125 -15.68 -9.62 1.17
C SER A 125 -15.38 -10.90 1.93
N LEU A 126 -14.86 -10.84 3.16
CA LEU A 126 -14.42 -12.03 3.89
C LEU A 126 -15.62 -12.97 4.12
N PRO A 127 -15.45 -14.29 3.91
CA PRO A 127 -16.57 -15.22 4.00
C PRO A 127 -16.89 -15.58 5.47
N ASN A 128 -18.15 -15.95 5.72
CA ASN A 128 -18.60 -16.49 7.01
C ASN A 128 -18.16 -17.96 7.19
N LYS A 129 -16.84 -18.18 7.28
CA LYS A 129 -16.20 -19.49 7.44
C LYS A 129 -15.01 -19.37 8.40
N PRO A 130 -14.54 -20.47 9.03
CA PRO A 130 -13.38 -20.44 9.91
C PRO A 130 -12.14 -19.87 9.22
N LEU A 131 -11.51 -18.86 9.83
CA LEU A 131 -10.34 -18.21 9.27
C LEU A 131 -9.15 -19.19 9.22
N THR A 132 -8.70 -19.52 8.02
CA THR A 132 -7.53 -20.37 7.79
C THR A 132 -6.70 -19.82 6.63
N GLU A 133 -5.42 -20.18 6.55
CA GLU A 133 -4.56 -19.83 5.42
C GLU A 133 -5.15 -20.30 4.09
N GLU A 134 -5.65 -21.54 4.04
CA GLU A 134 -6.27 -22.14 2.85
C GLU A 134 -7.51 -21.35 2.37
N LEU A 135 -8.36 -20.92 3.32
CA LEU A 135 -9.53 -20.09 3.03
C LEU A 135 -9.10 -18.76 2.41
N LEU A 136 -8.11 -18.09 3.00
CA LEU A 136 -7.61 -16.80 2.51
C LEU A 136 -6.99 -16.93 1.12
N ILE A 137 -6.17 -17.96 0.87
CA ILE A 137 -5.59 -18.22 -0.44
C ILE A 137 -6.69 -18.42 -1.49
N THR A 138 -7.66 -19.29 -1.21
CA THR A 138 -8.77 -19.59 -2.12
C THR A 138 -9.59 -18.32 -2.41
N HIS A 139 -9.85 -17.51 -1.39
CA HIS A 139 -10.60 -16.25 -1.51
C HIS A 139 -9.86 -15.17 -2.31
N ILE A 140 -8.55 -15.03 -2.10
CA ILE A 140 -7.71 -14.11 -2.90
C ILE A 140 -7.73 -14.51 -4.38
N LEU A 141 -7.64 -15.83 -4.65
CA LEU A 141 -7.61 -16.36 -6.01
C LEU A 141 -8.93 -16.13 -6.76
N SER A 142 -10.07 -16.16 -6.07
CA SER A 142 -11.38 -15.91 -6.69
C SER A 142 -11.67 -14.43 -6.93
N ARG A 143 -11.12 -13.52 -6.11
CA ARG A 143 -11.45 -12.07 -6.16
C ARG A 143 -10.73 -11.27 -7.24
N SER A 144 -9.55 -11.70 -7.66
CA SER A 144 -8.69 -10.89 -8.52
C SER A 144 -7.73 -11.74 -9.36
N LYS A 145 -7.14 -11.20 -10.41
CA LYS A 145 -6.06 -11.85 -11.16
C LYS A 145 -4.68 -11.50 -10.54
N PRO A 146 -3.66 -12.37 -10.66
CA PRO A 146 -2.31 -12.06 -10.21
C PRO A 146 -1.77 -10.78 -10.87
N SER A 147 -0.81 -10.11 -10.21
CA SER A 147 -0.17 -8.89 -10.73
C SER A 147 -1.12 -7.70 -10.96
N THR A 148 -2.25 -7.65 -10.24
CA THR A 148 -3.15 -6.48 -10.20
C THR A 148 -3.02 -5.72 -8.88
N TRP A 149 -3.43 -4.44 -8.86
CA TRP A 149 -3.48 -3.67 -7.62
C TRP A 149 -4.41 -4.34 -6.59
N LYS A 150 -5.59 -4.80 -7.05
CA LYS A 150 -6.56 -5.50 -6.21
C LYS A 150 -5.95 -6.74 -5.55
N ARG A 151 -5.21 -7.56 -6.31
CA ARG A 151 -4.48 -8.71 -5.75
C ARG A 151 -3.45 -8.31 -4.70
N LYS A 152 -2.64 -7.30 -5.00
CA LYS A 152 -1.64 -6.77 -4.04
C LYS A 152 -2.31 -6.27 -2.76
N ASN A 153 -3.44 -5.57 -2.89
CA ASN A 153 -4.19 -5.02 -1.77
C ASN A 153 -4.85 -6.12 -0.92
N ASP A 154 -5.53 -7.08 -1.55
CA ASP A 154 -6.13 -8.24 -0.87
C ASP A 154 -5.07 -9.04 -0.08
N CYS A 155 -3.92 -9.36 -0.70
CA CYS A 155 -2.81 -10.02 -0.01
C CYS A 155 -2.31 -9.20 1.20
N MET A 156 -2.24 -7.88 1.09
CA MET A 156 -1.80 -7.01 2.19
C MET A 156 -2.81 -6.98 3.33
N VAL A 157 -4.10 -6.80 3.03
CA VAL A 157 -5.17 -6.69 4.04
C VAL A 157 -5.36 -8.03 4.75
N PHE A 158 -5.52 -9.13 4.00
CA PHE A 158 -5.76 -10.43 4.60
C PHE A 158 -4.56 -10.96 5.39
N LYS A 159 -3.34 -10.56 5.04
CA LYS A 159 -2.15 -10.87 5.86
C LYS A 159 -2.21 -10.15 7.20
N GLN A 160 -2.71 -8.92 7.24
CA GLN A 160 -2.91 -8.19 8.49
C GLN A 160 -4.04 -8.81 9.33
N VAL A 161 -5.15 -9.22 8.71
CA VAL A 161 -6.25 -9.93 9.40
C VAL A 161 -5.75 -11.26 9.98
N ALA A 162 -5.02 -12.05 9.20
CA ALA A 162 -4.44 -13.31 9.68
C ALA A 162 -3.48 -13.08 10.85
N LYS A 163 -2.58 -12.09 10.74
CA LYS A 163 -1.67 -11.71 11.82
C LYS A 163 -2.44 -11.28 13.09
N PHE A 164 -3.52 -10.51 12.92
CA PHE A 164 -4.38 -10.09 14.02
C PHE A 164 -5.06 -11.28 14.71
N ALA A 165 -5.44 -12.31 13.95
CA ALA A 165 -5.96 -13.57 14.46
C ALA A 165 -4.87 -14.57 14.95
N GLY A 166 -3.60 -14.17 14.98
CA GLY A 166 -2.48 -15.04 15.39
C GLY A 166 -2.09 -16.12 14.37
N ILE A 167 -2.58 -16.04 13.13
CA ILE A 167 -2.27 -16.96 12.04
C ILE A 167 -1.14 -16.39 11.20
N ASN A 168 -0.05 -17.16 11.06
CA ASN A 168 1.03 -16.82 10.14
C ASN A 168 0.68 -17.32 8.73
N VAL A 169 0.69 -16.42 7.76
CA VAL A 169 0.34 -16.71 6.35
C VAL A 169 1.42 -16.19 5.40
N ASP A 170 1.60 -16.89 4.29
CA ASP A 170 2.42 -16.42 3.17
C ASP A 170 1.65 -16.39 1.85
N PHE A 171 1.70 -15.24 1.17
CA PHE A 171 1.01 -14.99 -0.09
C PHE A 171 1.97 -14.61 -1.23
N SER A 172 3.29 -14.77 -1.04
CA SER A 172 4.32 -14.42 -2.04
C SER A 172 3.99 -15.00 -3.42
N ASP A 173 3.61 -16.27 -3.45
CA ASP A 173 3.46 -17.04 -4.68
C ASP A 173 2.19 -16.65 -5.47
N ILE A 174 1.18 -16.11 -4.79
CA ILE A 174 -0.11 -15.74 -5.38
C ILE A 174 -0.24 -14.23 -5.63
N ARG A 175 0.62 -13.39 -5.04
CA ARG A 175 0.52 -11.93 -5.16
C ARG A 175 0.82 -11.44 -6.58
N GLY A 176 1.82 -12.05 -7.24
CA GLY A 176 2.37 -11.57 -8.50
C GLY A 176 3.15 -10.26 -8.38
N ASN A 177 3.47 -9.65 -9.52
CA ASN A 177 4.43 -8.55 -9.64
C ASN A 177 3.76 -7.22 -10.03
N TYR A 178 2.65 -6.86 -9.37
CA TYR A 178 1.99 -5.58 -9.65
C TYR A 178 2.94 -4.41 -9.37
N LYS A 179 3.18 -3.62 -10.42
CA LYS A 179 3.78 -2.29 -10.36
C LYS A 179 2.81 -1.29 -10.97
N PRO A 180 2.62 -0.10 -10.37
CA PRO A 180 1.90 0.98 -11.03
C PRO A 180 2.49 1.26 -12.41
N LYS A 181 1.64 1.67 -13.37
CA LYS A 181 2.16 2.11 -14.67
C LYS A 181 3.02 3.36 -14.46
N PRO A 182 4.25 3.41 -14.99
CA PRO A 182 5.05 4.62 -14.90
C PRO A 182 4.40 5.74 -15.68
N VAL A 183 4.68 6.98 -15.27
CA VAL A 183 4.32 8.16 -16.06
C VAL A 183 5.28 8.23 -17.25
N THR A 184 4.75 8.43 -18.45
CA THR A 184 5.53 8.67 -19.66
C THR A 184 5.33 10.12 -20.12
N ALA A 185 6.28 10.65 -20.91
CA ALA A 185 6.18 12.00 -21.45
C ALA A 185 4.88 12.21 -22.26
N ASP A 186 4.51 11.23 -23.09
CA ASP A 186 3.30 11.30 -23.92
C ASP A 186 1.98 11.21 -23.13
N SER A 187 2.05 10.88 -21.83
CA SER A 187 0.88 10.77 -20.96
C SER A 187 0.53 12.09 -20.25
N VAL A 188 1.32 13.14 -20.46
CA VAL A 188 1.13 14.47 -19.85
C VAL A 188 0.97 15.54 -20.93
N PRO A 189 0.19 16.61 -20.68
CA PRO A 189 0.06 17.70 -21.64
C PRO A 189 1.37 18.48 -21.77
N ALA A 190 1.70 18.92 -22.98
CA ALA A 190 2.83 19.82 -23.20
C ALA A 190 2.53 21.22 -22.66
N ASP A 191 3.57 22.02 -22.43
CA ASP A 191 3.42 23.39 -21.90
C ASP A 191 2.56 24.28 -22.81
N SER A 192 2.69 24.14 -24.14
CA SER A 192 1.86 24.85 -25.11
C SER A 192 0.38 24.44 -25.03
N ASP A 193 0.11 23.14 -24.84
CA ASP A 193 -1.26 22.65 -24.70
C ASP A 193 -1.89 23.17 -23.42
N ILE A 194 -1.13 23.23 -22.32
CA ILE A 194 -1.59 23.79 -21.04
C ILE A 194 -2.02 25.25 -21.22
N GLU A 195 -1.22 26.06 -21.93
CA GLU A 195 -1.53 27.47 -22.20
C GLU A 195 -2.83 27.60 -23.02
N VAL A 196 -2.95 26.88 -24.14
CA VAL A 196 -4.15 26.86 -25.00
C VAL A 196 -5.39 26.38 -24.24
N ILE A 197 -5.25 25.31 -23.46
CA ILE A 197 -6.34 24.77 -22.65
C ILE A 197 -6.78 25.81 -21.61
N TRP A 198 -5.83 26.40 -20.88
CA TRP A 198 -6.13 27.41 -19.85
C TRP A 198 -6.92 28.58 -20.42
N GLU A 199 -6.52 29.09 -21.59
CA GLU A 199 -7.23 30.18 -22.27
C GLU A 199 -8.68 29.80 -22.58
N SER A 200 -8.92 28.56 -23.00
CA SER A 200 -10.23 28.05 -23.40
C SER A 200 -11.23 27.85 -22.25
N ILE A 201 -10.78 27.84 -20.99
CA ILE A 201 -11.64 27.62 -19.83
C ILE A 201 -12.47 28.88 -19.57
N SER A 202 -13.79 28.79 -19.69
CA SER A 202 -14.68 29.95 -19.56
C SER A 202 -14.98 30.32 -18.11
N ASN A 203 -15.06 29.35 -17.19
CA ASN A 203 -15.36 29.64 -15.79
C ASN A 203 -14.10 30.18 -15.08
N PRO A 204 -14.11 31.41 -14.54
CA PRO A 204 -12.91 32.05 -14.02
C PRO A 204 -12.33 31.34 -12.79
N GLY A 205 -13.18 30.79 -11.91
CA GLY A 205 -12.71 30.02 -10.75
C GLY A 205 -12.01 28.73 -11.14
N TRP A 206 -12.55 27.99 -12.11
CA TRP A 206 -11.90 26.77 -12.61
C TRP A 206 -10.68 27.07 -13.49
N LYS A 207 -10.68 28.19 -14.22
CA LYS A 207 -9.53 28.69 -14.98
C LYS A 207 -8.36 29.00 -14.04
N TRP A 208 -8.63 29.70 -12.94
CA TRP A 208 -7.62 29.97 -11.90
C TRP A 208 -7.10 28.68 -11.27
N VAL A 209 -7.99 27.73 -10.89
CA VAL A 209 -7.57 26.43 -10.35
C VAL A 209 -6.67 25.68 -11.32
N TYR A 210 -7.03 25.58 -12.61
CA TYR A 210 -6.21 24.90 -13.61
C TYR A 210 -4.80 25.52 -13.71
N GLY A 211 -4.72 26.86 -13.78
CA GLY A 211 -3.45 27.58 -13.83
C GLY A 211 -2.58 27.36 -12.58
N MET A 212 -3.19 27.33 -11.38
CA MET A 212 -2.49 27.02 -10.14
C MET A 212 -1.91 25.61 -10.12
N LEU A 213 -2.70 24.60 -10.55
CA LEU A 213 -2.23 23.21 -10.61
C LEU A 213 -1.06 23.06 -11.58
N ALA A 214 -1.14 23.68 -12.76
CA ALA A 214 -0.10 23.62 -13.79
C ALA A 214 1.20 24.33 -13.37
N THR A 215 1.08 25.49 -12.71
CA THR A 215 2.21 26.34 -12.36
C THR A 215 2.97 25.83 -11.14
N TYR A 216 2.28 25.33 -10.12
CA TYR A 216 2.90 24.93 -8.86
C TYR A 216 3.00 23.41 -8.67
N GLY A 217 2.50 22.62 -9.62
CA GLY A 217 2.54 21.15 -9.55
C GLY A 217 1.75 20.60 -8.36
N LEU A 218 0.69 21.29 -7.94
CA LEU A 218 -0.10 20.92 -6.76
C LEU A 218 -0.88 19.62 -6.99
N ARG A 219 -1.12 18.84 -5.93
CA ARG A 219 -2.20 17.86 -5.98
C ARG A 219 -3.51 18.64 -6.09
N PRO A 220 -4.53 18.13 -6.82
CA PRO A 220 -5.74 18.89 -7.08
C PRO A 220 -6.35 19.55 -5.83
N HIS A 221 -6.50 18.82 -4.73
CA HIS A 221 -7.09 19.34 -3.49
C HIS A 221 -6.23 20.39 -2.75
N GLU A 222 -4.92 20.46 -3.01
CA GLU A 222 -4.00 21.37 -2.31
C GLU A 222 -4.21 22.84 -2.70
N VAL A 223 -4.84 23.11 -3.85
CA VAL A 223 -5.15 24.47 -4.31
C VAL A 223 -6.01 25.25 -3.30
N PHE A 224 -6.77 24.55 -2.46
CA PHE A 224 -7.61 25.12 -1.41
C PHE A 224 -6.94 25.17 -0.03
N ARG A 225 -5.66 24.79 0.05
CA ARG A 225 -4.88 24.64 1.29
C ARG A 225 -3.63 25.54 1.29
N ILE A 226 -3.63 26.58 0.48
CA ILE A 226 -2.56 27.57 0.40
C ILE A 226 -2.68 28.51 1.60
N ALA A 227 -1.59 28.69 2.34
CA ALA A 227 -1.58 29.47 3.58
C ALA A 227 -1.86 30.97 3.33
N ASP A 228 -1.23 31.53 2.30
CA ASP A 228 -1.34 32.93 1.94
C ASP A 228 -1.18 33.07 0.41
N THR A 229 -2.30 33.35 -0.26
CA THR A 229 -2.33 33.51 -1.72
C THR A 229 -1.71 34.82 -2.18
N SER A 230 -1.55 35.83 -1.32
CA SER A 230 -0.88 37.08 -1.68
C SER A 230 0.59 36.86 -2.07
N LYS A 231 1.21 35.79 -1.55
CA LYS A 231 2.60 35.42 -1.88
C LYS A 231 2.80 35.03 -3.35
N ILE A 232 1.73 34.74 -4.09
CA ILE A 232 1.80 34.52 -5.55
C ILE A 232 2.40 35.74 -6.25
N ALA A 233 2.14 36.96 -5.76
CA ALA A 233 2.67 38.21 -6.33
C ALA A 233 4.07 38.57 -5.80
N SER A 234 4.62 37.83 -4.84
CA SER A 234 5.97 38.09 -4.32
C SER A 234 7.04 37.87 -5.39
N GLU A 235 8.25 38.39 -5.17
CA GLU A 235 9.39 38.21 -6.09
C GLU A 235 9.57 36.75 -6.52
N THR A 236 9.65 35.83 -5.55
CA THR A 236 9.84 34.40 -5.81
C THR A 236 8.57 33.65 -6.20
N GLY A 237 7.40 34.22 -5.89
CA GLY A 237 6.10 33.55 -6.07
C GLY A 237 5.90 32.33 -5.17
N LYS A 238 6.76 32.11 -4.18
CA LYS A 238 6.71 30.95 -3.29
C LYS A 238 5.39 30.93 -2.51
N ILE A 239 4.70 29.79 -2.51
CA ILE A 239 3.52 29.55 -1.69
C ILE A 239 3.76 28.40 -0.70
N THR A 240 3.07 28.44 0.43
CA THR A 240 3.12 27.37 1.45
C THR A 240 1.80 26.61 1.44
N ILE A 241 1.89 25.28 1.37
CA ILE A 241 0.75 24.37 1.51
C ILE A 241 0.65 23.91 2.96
N LEU A 242 -0.53 24.05 3.56
CA LEU A 242 -0.79 23.69 4.96
C LEU A 242 -0.82 22.17 5.19
N GLU A 243 -0.66 21.78 6.45
CA GLU A 243 -0.43 20.41 6.91
C GLU A 243 -1.59 19.43 6.68
N GLU A 244 -2.82 19.92 6.45
CA GLU A 244 -4.02 19.10 6.17
C GLU A 244 -4.00 18.37 4.80
N THR A 245 -2.82 18.22 4.22
CA THR A 245 -2.57 17.51 2.98
C THR A 245 -1.76 16.25 3.31
N LYS A 246 -1.91 15.18 2.52
CA LYS A 246 -1.32 13.85 2.76
C LYS A 246 0.20 13.83 3.07
N THR A 247 0.91 14.94 2.89
CA THR A 247 2.37 15.03 2.85
C THR A 247 2.98 16.14 3.70
N GLY A 248 2.22 16.71 4.63
CA GLY A 248 2.70 17.72 5.57
C GLY A 248 2.88 19.11 4.95
N MET A 249 3.19 20.10 5.81
CA MET A 249 3.42 21.48 5.39
C MET A 249 4.69 21.60 4.54
N ARG A 250 4.61 22.35 3.43
CA ARG A 250 5.77 22.57 2.56
C ARG A 250 5.64 23.82 1.69
N ASP A 251 6.79 24.33 1.28
CA ASP A 251 6.88 25.40 0.29
C ASP A 251 6.98 24.85 -1.14
N VAL A 252 6.35 25.56 -2.07
CA VAL A 252 6.30 25.23 -3.50
C VAL A 252 6.56 26.49 -4.32
N TRP A 253 7.25 26.32 -5.45
CA TRP A 253 7.64 27.39 -6.36
C TRP A 253 6.94 27.25 -7.71
N PRO A 254 6.67 28.38 -8.38
CA PRO A 254 6.09 28.39 -9.72
C PRO A 254 7.11 27.87 -10.74
N LEU A 255 6.65 27.04 -11.67
CA LEU A 255 7.47 26.57 -12.78
C LEU A 255 6.60 26.35 -14.03
N PRO A 256 6.82 27.10 -15.13
CA PRO A 256 7.73 28.24 -15.25
C PRO A 256 7.20 29.46 -14.49
N ASN A 257 8.11 30.34 -14.07
CA ASN A 257 7.74 31.53 -13.31
C ASN A 257 6.74 32.45 -14.05
N ARG A 258 6.87 32.55 -15.38
CA ARG A 258 6.04 33.43 -16.24
C ARG A 258 4.54 33.13 -16.13
N TRP A 259 4.16 31.90 -15.84
CA TRP A 259 2.75 31.50 -15.76
C TRP A 259 2.00 32.17 -14.61
N ARG A 260 2.69 32.67 -13.58
CA ARG A 260 2.05 33.51 -12.57
C ARG A 260 1.36 34.72 -13.19
N SER A 261 2.05 35.40 -14.10
CA SER A 261 1.54 36.59 -14.79
C SER A 261 0.66 36.21 -15.98
N CYS A 262 1.09 35.27 -16.84
CA CYS A 262 0.30 34.86 -18.01
C CYS A 262 -1.07 34.30 -17.63
N PHE A 263 -1.17 33.56 -16.51
CA PHE A 263 -2.43 33.02 -16.02
C PHE A 263 -3.13 33.91 -15.00
N ASN A 264 -2.64 35.13 -14.77
CA ASN A 264 -3.18 36.10 -13.83
C ASN A 264 -3.44 35.50 -12.42
N LEU A 265 -2.48 34.74 -11.89
CA LEU A 265 -2.71 33.93 -10.68
C LEU A 265 -2.73 34.75 -9.39
N ALA A 266 -2.14 35.96 -9.40
CA ALA A 266 -2.18 36.88 -8.26
C ALA A 266 -3.61 37.37 -7.97
N GLU A 267 -4.45 37.47 -9.00
CA GLU A 267 -5.88 37.77 -8.87
C GLU A 267 -6.63 36.49 -8.51
N VAL A 268 -6.84 36.29 -7.20
CA VAL A 268 -7.39 35.04 -6.68
C VAL A 268 -8.87 34.93 -6.99
N VAL A 269 -9.24 33.95 -7.81
CA VAL A 269 -10.63 33.62 -8.11
C VAL A 269 -10.90 32.16 -7.74
N LEU A 270 -11.62 31.93 -6.65
CA LEU A 270 -11.99 30.58 -6.21
C LEU A 270 -13.34 30.15 -6.81
N PRO A 271 -13.48 28.88 -7.26
CA PRO A 271 -14.78 28.35 -7.68
C PRO A 271 -15.74 28.24 -6.49
N ASN A 272 -17.03 28.46 -6.74
CA ASN A 272 -18.06 28.30 -5.72
C ASN A 272 -18.32 26.82 -5.40
N ILE A 273 -17.52 26.26 -4.50
CA ILE A 273 -17.65 24.88 -4.02
C ILE A 273 -17.57 24.80 -2.50
N LYS A 274 -18.34 23.90 -1.90
CA LYS A 274 -18.27 23.62 -0.46
C LYS A 274 -17.07 22.71 -0.16
N ILE A 275 -16.06 23.27 0.52
CA ILE A 275 -14.81 22.56 0.87
C ILE A 275 -14.84 22.07 2.32
N LYS A 276 -15.37 22.89 3.23
CA LYS A 276 -15.40 22.59 4.67
C LYS A 276 -16.12 21.27 4.96
N GLY A 277 -15.46 20.40 5.72
CA GLY A 277 -15.97 19.07 6.10
C GLY A 277 -15.87 18.00 5.02
N ARG A 278 -15.21 18.28 3.87
CA ARG A 278 -14.94 17.27 2.84
C ARG A 278 -13.50 16.78 2.92
N ASP A 279 -13.31 15.49 2.65
CA ASP A 279 -11.98 14.93 2.52
C ASP A 279 -11.30 15.33 1.19
N ASN A 280 -9.99 15.11 1.15
CA ASN A 280 -9.13 15.46 0.00
C ASN A 280 -9.50 14.69 -1.28
N GLN A 281 -10.11 13.49 -1.18
CA GLN A 281 -10.52 12.69 -2.33
C GLN A 281 -11.79 13.27 -2.96
N SER A 282 -12.78 13.62 -2.15
CA SER A 282 -14.03 14.27 -2.56
C SER A 282 -13.78 15.62 -3.21
N ILE A 283 -12.84 16.41 -2.66
CA ILE A 283 -12.40 17.67 -3.27
C ILE A 283 -11.74 17.40 -4.63
N GLY A 284 -10.80 16.44 -4.69
CA GLY A 284 -10.13 16.06 -5.94
C GLY A 284 -11.10 15.59 -7.03
N GLU A 285 -12.08 14.78 -6.66
CA GLU A 285 -13.12 14.30 -7.57
C GLU A 285 -14.01 15.44 -8.07
N ARG A 286 -14.33 16.43 -7.21
CA ARG A 286 -15.07 17.62 -7.64
C ARG A 286 -14.28 18.44 -8.67
N ILE A 287 -12.98 18.60 -8.48
CA ILE A 287 -12.11 19.30 -9.45
C ILE A 287 -12.10 18.52 -10.77
N ASN A 288 -11.91 17.20 -10.72
CA ASN A 288 -11.94 16.33 -11.89
C ASN A 288 -13.29 16.42 -12.63
N GLN A 289 -14.40 16.38 -11.90
CA GLN A 289 -15.73 16.52 -12.48
C GLN A 289 -15.90 17.88 -13.17
N ASN A 290 -15.46 18.99 -12.59
CA ASN A 290 -15.68 20.31 -13.20
C ASN A 290 -14.74 20.59 -14.39
N LEU A 291 -13.49 20.15 -14.31
CA LEU A 291 -12.51 20.36 -15.38
C LEU A 291 -12.68 19.36 -16.53
N CYS A 292 -13.10 18.13 -16.25
CA CYS A 292 -13.19 17.05 -17.24
C CYS A 292 -14.63 16.63 -17.60
N ASN A 293 -15.69 17.28 -17.09
CA ASN A 293 -17.08 16.90 -17.43
C ASN A 293 -17.31 16.91 -18.95
N ALA A 294 -18.15 15.99 -19.42
CA ALA A 294 -18.66 15.94 -20.78
C ALA A 294 -19.37 17.23 -21.24
N LYS A 295 -19.90 18.06 -20.31
CA LYS A 295 -20.45 19.39 -20.65
C LYS A 295 -19.39 20.45 -20.96
N ASN A 296 -18.16 20.29 -20.43
CA ASN A 296 -17.04 21.20 -20.64
C ASN A 296 -16.02 20.68 -21.67
N ARG A 297 -16.06 19.39 -22.04
CA ARG A 297 -15.47 18.64 -23.19
C ARG A 297 -14.13 19.08 -23.83
N LYS A 298 -13.37 20.01 -23.26
CA LYS A 298 -12.17 20.59 -23.90
C LYS A 298 -10.86 20.13 -23.27
N ILE A 299 -10.86 19.64 -22.03
CA ILE A 299 -9.62 19.25 -21.35
C ILE A 299 -9.37 17.76 -21.57
N PRO A 300 -8.35 17.36 -22.35
CA PRO A 300 -8.12 15.96 -22.75
C PRO A 300 -7.44 15.11 -21.68
N HIS A 301 -7.17 15.68 -20.50
CA HIS A 301 -6.44 15.01 -19.43
C HIS A 301 -7.08 15.26 -18.05
N LYS A 302 -6.83 14.36 -17.10
CA LYS A 302 -7.22 14.56 -15.70
C LYS A 302 -6.38 15.68 -15.07
N PRO A 303 -6.88 16.39 -14.03
CA PRO A 303 -6.13 17.47 -13.39
C PRO A 303 -4.79 17.00 -12.79
N TYR A 304 -4.71 15.75 -12.34
CA TYR A 304 -3.48 15.17 -11.80
C TYR A 304 -2.35 15.07 -12.83
N ALA A 305 -2.66 15.07 -14.14
CA ALA A 305 -1.66 15.08 -15.19
C ALA A 305 -0.84 16.38 -15.20
N LEU A 306 -1.40 17.52 -14.77
CA LEU A 306 -0.68 18.79 -14.64
C LEU A 306 0.46 18.71 -13.63
N ARG A 307 0.23 17.96 -12.54
CA ARG A 307 1.26 17.69 -11.55
C ARG A 307 2.38 16.84 -12.11
N HIS A 308 2.05 15.87 -12.97
CA HIS A 308 3.06 15.07 -13.67
C HIS A 308 3.84 15.92 -14.69
N ALA A 309 3.16 16.79 -15.45
CA ALA A 309 3.80 17.73 -16.37
C ALA A 309 4.78 18.65 -15.63
N TRP A 310 4.39 19.18 -14.46
CA TRP A 310 5.28 19.99 -13.63
C TRP A 310 6.52 19.21 -13.18
N ALA A 311 6.39 17.94 -12.78
CA ALA A 311 7.54 17.13 -12.37
C ALA A 311 8.54 16.95 -13.52
N ILE A 312 8.04 16.59 -14.70
CA ILE A 312 8.86 16.44 -15.91
C ILE A 312 9.51 17.77 -16.28
N ARG A 313 8.75 18.88 -16.24
CA ARG A 313 9.28 20.23 -16.48
C ARG A 313 10.40 20.59 -15.51
N SER A 314 10.25 20.27 -14.23
CA SER A 314 11.29 20.53 -13.23
C SER A 314 12.60 19.82 -13.56
N ALA A 315 12.51 18.59 -14.03
CA ALA A 315 13.65 17.80 -14.47
C ALA A 315 14.31 18.41 -15.72
N VAL A 316 13.52 18.78 -16.73
CA VAL A 316 14.01 19.44 -17.97
C VAL A 316 14.68 20.78 -17.69
N MET A 317 14.16 21.55 -16.72
CA MET A 317 14.74 22.83 -16.30
C MET A 317 15.97 22.68 -15.38
N GLY A 318 16.34 21.44 -15.03
CA GLY A 318 17.52 21.12 -14.23
C GLY A 318 17.33 21.29 -12.72
N VAL A 319 16.09 21.24 -12.21
CA VAL A 319 15.84 21.14 -10.77
C VAL A 319 16.29 19.74 -10.30
N PRO A 320 17.15 19.63 -9.28
CA PRO A 320 17.54 18.33 -8.76
C PRO A 320 16.35 17.53 -8.25
N ASP A 321 16.30 16.23 -8.52
CA ASP A 321 15.21 15.32 -8.13
C ASP A 321 14.89 15.38 -6.63
N SER A 322 15.90 15.55 -5.78
CA SER A 322 15.73 15.67 -4.33
C SER A 322 14.95 16.93 -3.95
N ILE A 323 15.18 18.05 -4.66
CA ILE A 323 14.48 19.32 -4.46
C ILE A 323 13.08 19.24 -5.04
N ALA A 324 12.92 18.73 -6.26
CA ALA A 324 11.62 18.53 -6.89
C ALA A 324 10.73 17.58 -6.06
N ALA A 325 11.28 16.47 -5.56
CA ALA A 325 10.58 15.56 -4.65
C ALA A 325 10.08 16.28 -3.40
N ARG A 326 10.92 17.11 -2.77
CA ARG A 326 10.55 17.88 -1.58
C ARG A 326 9.43 18.89 -1.87
N TRP A 327 9.51 19.65 -2.95
CA TRP A 327 8.44 20.59 -3.37
C TRP A 327 7.13 19.86 -3.67
N MET A 328 7.20 18.66 -4.22
CA MET A 328 6.03 17.81 -4.44
C MET A 328 5.54 17.10 -3.15
N GLY A 329 6.30 17.11 -2.06
CA GLY A 329 5.97 16.30 -0.88
C GLY A 329 6.03 14.80 -1.19
N HIS A 330 7.03 14.37 -1.94
CA HIS A 330 7.38 12.96 -2.16
C HIS A 330 8.68 12.63 -1.43
N SER A 331 8.89 11.36 -1.08
CA SER A 331 10.25 10.88 -0.87
C SER A 331 10.98 10.81 -2.22
N VAL A 332 12.31 10.90 -2.20
CA VAL A 332 13.13 10.81 -3.43
C VAL A 332 12.87 9.49 -4.15
N ALA A 333 12.78 8.38 -3.41
CA ALA A 333 12.49 7.06 -3.99
C ALA A 333 11.14 7.01 -4.71
N VAL A 334 10.08 7.58 -4.12
CA VAL A 334 8.75 7.63 -4.74
C VAL A 334 8.75 8.53 -5.98
N HIS A 335 9.47 9.65 -5.91
CA HIS A 335 9.59 10.57 -7.05
C HIS A 335 10.31 9.88 -8.23
N ALA A 336 11.45 9.25 -7.96
CA ALA A 336 12.22 8.50 -8.97
C ALA A 336 11.39 7.34 -9.56
N GLU A 337 10.75 6.49 -8.73
CA GLU A 337 9.94 5.38 -9.23
C GLU A 337 8.79 5.85 -10.13
N THR A 338 8.22 7.04 -9.85
CA THR A 338 7.09 7.59 -10.62
C THR A 338 7.52 8.23 -11.94
N TYR A 339 8.63 8.99 -11.93
CA TYR A 339 8.97 9.91 -13.03
C TYR A 339 10.22 9.55 -13.82
N HIS A 340 11.09 8.67 -13.29
CA HIS A 340 12.37 8.36 -13.94
C HIS A 340 12.22 7.89 -15.40
N ALA A 341 11.13 7.18 -15.73
CA ALA A 341 10.85 6.78 -17.12
C ALA A 341 10.62 7.99 -18.05
N ALA A 342 9.74 8.94 -17.66
CA ALA A 342 9.49 10.15 -18.44
C ALA A 342 10.68 11.12 -18.43
N ILE A 343 11.36 11.21 -17.29
CA ILE A 343 12.51 12.09 -17.10
C ILE A 343 13.66 11.63 -18.00
N ASN A 344 14.05 10.35 -18.00
CA ASN A 344 15.16 9.86 -18.82
C ASN A 344 14.98 10.11 -20.33
N GLN A 345 13.74 10.03 -20.82
CA GLN A 345 13.44 10.28 -22.24
C GLN A 345 13.69 11.73 -22.67
N LEU A 346 13.50 12.70 -21.77
CA LEU A 346 13.57 14.14 -22.08
C LEU A 346 14.81 14.83 -21.50
N GLN A 347 15.31 14.38 -20.34
CA GLN A 347 16.46 14.96 -19.67
C GLN A 347 17.77 14.68 -20.38
N HIS A 348 17.97 13.50 -20.98
CA HIS A 348 19.27 13.19 -21.60
C HIS A 348 19.60 14.20 -22.69
N GLU A 349 18.64 14.54 -23.56
CA GLU A 349 18.85 15.55 -24.59
C GLU A 349 18.93 16.97 -24.02
N ALA A 350 18.10 17.34 -23.04
CA ALA A 350 18.09 18.69 -22.47
C ALA A 350 19.37 18.98 -21.66
N ILE A 351 19.82 18.01 -20.86
CA ILE A 351 21.08 18.06 -20.12
C ILE A 351 22.25 18.10 -21.11
N TRP A 352 22.24 17.25 -22.15
CA TRP A 352 23.27 17.29 -23.19
C TRP A 352 23.32 18.65 -23.89
N ARG A 353 22.17 19.20 -24.32
CA ARG A 353 22.09 20.55 -24.93
C ARG A 353 22.60 21.64 -24.00
N ARG A 354 22.32 21.55 -22.69
CA ARG A 354 22.78 22.52 -21.69
C ARG A 354 24.28 22.40 -21.41
N ALA A 355 24.80 21.18 -21.31
CA ALA A 355 26.22 20.92 -21.11
C ALA A 355 27.07 21.36 -22.31
N ASN A 356 26.49 21.36 -23.52
CA ASN A 356 27.14 21.76 -24.77
C ASN A 356 26.74 23.15 -25.26
N ARG A 357 26.14 24.00 -24.40
CA ARG A 357 25.84 25.41 -24.74
C ARG A 357 27.02 26.36 -24.53
N ASP A 358 28.03 25.93 -23.78
CA ASP A 358 29.18 26.73 -23.37
C ASP A 358 30.53 26.15 -23.87
N TYR A 359 30.52 25.45 -25.01
CA TYR A 359 31.72 25.11 -25.79
C TYR A 359 31.62 25.62 -27.21
#